data_AF-A0A2V8C0C5-F1
#
_entry.id   AF-A0A2V8C0C5-F1
#
_cell.length_a   1.000
_cell.length_b   1.000
_cell.length_c   1.000
_cell.angle_alpha   90.00
_cell.angle_beta   90.00
_cell.angle_gamma   90.00
#
_symmetry.space_group_name_H-M   'P 1'
#
loop_
_entity.id
_entity.type
_entity.pdbx_description
1 polymer ?
#
loop_
_entity_poly.entity_id
_entity_poly.type
_entity_poly.pdbx_seq_one_letter_code
_entity_poly.pdbx_strand_id
1 'polypeptide(L)'
;MYSVTTSAVTGSAESAALSISGLPAGASASFAPTSVTAGGSSTLTVNSGTAAVGTYTLTITGTAPSATHSTTVSLTINSQTPPDFTIAVSPASASVAAGSSTSYSVTTTAVNGSTQSITLSVSGLPSGVTGSFSPATVTAGSSSTLTISASATAAASTTTFSVTGTSGTTVHTASASITVTAGGPATLTDGVPVTNISGATGSQQFWVMSVPAGKDTLTISISGGSGDADLYVRFGSQPTTSLFDCRPFITGNNEICTFNAPAPGSYFVMIRGFAAFSGVTLTGRTATTAVLTNGVPVAGISGASGSQQFWKLPVPAGKTSLTFTISGGTGDADLYVRFSAKPTTSTFNCRPFLDGNSETCTFTNPSAGDWYVMIRGFAAFSGVTLKGQYTP
;
A
#
# COMPACT_ATOMS: atom_id res chain seq x y z
N MET A 1 22.03 -47.88 31.24
CA MET A 1 22.13 -48.50 32.58
C MET A 1 22.62 -49.92 32.40
N TYR A 2 23.58 -50.35 33.21
CA TYR A 2 24.14 -51.72 33.17
C TYR A 2 23.90 -52.40 34.53
N SER A 3 23.61 -53.70 34.52
CA SER A 3 23.56 -54.51 35.74
C SER A 3 24.92 -55.16 35.99
N VAL A 4 25.42 -55.10 37.22
CA VAL A 4 26.68 -55.71 37.65
C VAL A 4 26.36 -56.77 38.69
N THR A 5 26.62 -58.02 38.38
CA THR A 5 26.40 -59.17 39.28
C THR A 5 27.73 -59.76 39.75
N THR A 6 27.82 -60.17 41.01
CA THR A 6 28.98 -60.91 41.54
C THR A 6 28.58 -62.34 41.86
N SER A 7 29.53 -63.28 41.74
CA SER A 7 29.32 -64.70 42.10
C SER A 7 30.47 -65.20 42.95
N ALA A 8 30.19 -65.97 44.01
CA ALA A 8 31.22 -66.66 44.76
C ALA A 8 31.72 -67.88 43.98
N VAL A 9 33.03 -67.99 43.76
CA VAL A 9 33.65 -69.11 43.03
C VAL A 9 34.13 -70.20 44.02
N THR A 10 34.66 -69.80 45.18
CA THR A 10 35.06 -70.67 46.31
C THR A 10 35.12 -69.84 47.61
N GLY A 11 34.81 -70.43 48.77
CA GLY A 11 34.92 -69.76 50.09
C GLY A 11 33.67 -69.02 50.57
N SER A 12 33.77 -68.32 51.71
CA SER A 12 32.68 -67.51 52.28
C SER A 12 32.42 -66.25 51.44
N ALA A 13 31.16 -65.82 51.34
CA ALA A 13 30.80 -64.63 50.56
C ALA A 13 31.33 -63.35 51.22
N GLU A 14 32.22 -62.63 50.52
CA GLU A 14 32.76 -61.34 50.94
C GLU A 14 32.04 -60.17 50.24
N SER A 15 32.07 -58.99 50.87
CA SER A 15 31.57 -57.75 50.27
C SER A 15 32.64 -57.13 49.37
N ALA A 16 32.33 -56.96 48.08
CA ALA A 16 33.20 -56.34 47.10
C ALA A 16 32.81 -54.87 46.89
N ALA A 17 33.75 -53.95 47.13
CA ALA A 17 33.59 -52.55 46.75
C ALA A 17 33.71 -52.41 45.23
N LEU A 18 32.78 -51.69 44.62
CA LEU A 18 32.73 -51.49 43.18
C LEU A 18 33.37 -50.16 42.80
N SER A 19 34.25 -50.19 41.81
CA SER A 19 34.86 -49.00 41.22
C SER A 19 34.83 -49.08 39.70
N ILE A 20 34.92 -47.92 39.05
CA ILE A 20 34.93 -47.81 37.59
C ILE A 20 36.06 -46.90 37.13
N SER A 21 36.72 -47.30 36.04
CA SER A 21 37.72 -46.49 35.34
C SER A 21 37.47 -46.53 33.83
N GLY A 22 38.14 -45.65 33.08
CA GLY A 22 37.97 -45.55 31.62
C GLY A 22 36.81 -44.64 31.16
N LEU A 23 36.21 -43.87 32.07
CA LEU A 23 35.21 -42.85 31.72
C LEU A 23 35.83 -41.76 30.84
N PRO A 24 35.18 -41.34 29.75
CA PRO A 24 35.62 -40.18 28.98
C PRO A 24 35.50 -38.89 29.79
N ALA A 25 36.35 -37.92 29.48
CA ALA A 25 36.27 -36.59 30.07
C ALA A 25 34.87 -35.98 29.85
N GLY A 26 34.23 -35.51 30.92
CA GLY A 26 32.88 -34.95 30.88
C GLY A 26 31.75 -35.95 31.14
N ALA A 27 32.03 -37.26 31.21
CA ALA A 27 31.07 -38.27 31.65
C ALA A 27 31.18 -38.54 33.17
N SER A 28 30.10 -39.06 33.75
CA SER A 28 30.04 -39.50 35.14
C SER A 28 29.39 -40.88 35.26
N ALA A 29 29.70 -41.58 36.34
CA ALA A 29 29.04 -42.84 36.66
C ALA A 29 28.88 -43.06 38.15
N SER A 30 27.87 -43.84 38.53
CA SER A 30 27.58 -44.22 39.91
C SER A 30 27.07 -45.65 40.01
N PHE A 31 27.37 -46.30 41.14
CA PHE A 31 26.87 -47.62 41.50
C PHE A 31 25.82 -47.50 42.61
N ALA A 32 24.75 -48.28 42.52
CA ALA A 32 23.73 -48.39 43.56
C ALA A 32 23.34 -49.87 43.76
N PRO A 33 23.75 -50.52 44.88
CA PRO A 33 24.68 -50.04 45.93
C PRO A 33 26.15 -49.99 45.48
N THR A 34 27.02 -49.27 46.19
CA THR A 34 28.46 -49.12 45.87
C THR A 34 29.33 -50.33 46.24
N SER A 35 28.78 -51.27 47.00
CA SER A 35 29.37 -52.57 47.27
C SER A 35 28.30 -53.66 47.29
N VAL A 36 28.70 -54.88 46.97
CA VAL A 36 27.80 -56.04 46.95
C VAL A 36 28.50 -57.26 47.55
N THR A 37 27.78 -58.00 48.40
CA THR A 37 28.22 -59.34 48.83
C THR A 37 28.19 -60.29 47.64
N ALA A 38 29.14 -61.22 47.55
CA ALA A 38 29.19 -62.22 46.49
C ALA A 38 27.82 -62.95 46.34
N GLY A 39 27.26 -62.94 45.13
CA GLY A 39 25.89 -63.40 44.84
C GLY A 39 24.86 -62.26 44.70
N GLY A 40 25.25 -61.01 45.00
CA GLY A 40 24.41 -59.82 44.86
C GLY A 40 24.59 -59.07 43.54
N SER A 41 23.87 -57.95 43.40
CA SER A 41 23.90 -57.11 42.20
C SER A 41 23.90 -55.61 42.51
N SER A 42 24.55 -54.82 41.66
CA SER A 42 24.52 -53.36 41.66
C SER A 42 24.12 -52.82 40.30
N THR A 43 23.47 -51.66 40.27
CA THR A 43 23.18 -50.94 39.03
C THR A 43 24.26 -49.89 38.79
N LEU A 44 24.93 -49.98 37.63
CA LEU A 44 25.82 -48.94 37.11
C LEU A 44 25.00 -47.96 36.25
N THR A 45 24.89 -46.73 36.71
CA THR A 45 24.32 -45.61 35.95
C THR A 45 25.45 -44.78 35.37
N VAL A 46 25.46 -44.59 34.05
CA VAL A 46 26.45 -43.77 33.33
C VAL A 46 25.71 -42.61 32.68
N ASN A 47 26.21 -41.38 32.88
CA ASN A 47 25.77 -40.18 32.18
C ASN A 47 26.91 -39.70 31.27
N SER A 48 26.65 -39.61 29.97
CA SER A 48 27.66 -39.20 28.99
C SER A 48 28.07 -37.73 29.13
N GLY A 49 27.24 -36.87 29.74
CA GLY A 49 27.53 -35.45 29.93
C GLY A 49 28.04 -34.77 28.66
N THR A 50 29.19 -34.11 28.74
CA THR A 50 29.86 -33.43 27.62
C THR A 50 30.94 -34.29 26.93
N ALA A 51 30.96 -35.59 27.18
CA ALA A 51 31.94 -36.49 26.58
C ALA A 51 31.83 -36.52 25.05
N ALA A 52 32.99 -36.57 24.40
CA ALA A 52 33.08 -36.62 22.94
C ALA A 52 32.47 -37.92 22.39
N VAL A 53 32.08 -37.88 21.11
CA VAL A 53 31.62 -39.04 20.35
C VAL A 53 32.77 -40.04 20.24
N GLY A 54 32.49 -41.31 20.50
CA GLY A 54 33.51 -42.36 20.49
C GLY A 54 33.08 -43.63 21.20
N THR A 55 33.91 -44.67 21.09
CA THR A 55 33.75 -45.90 21.88
C THR A 55 34.80 -45.92 22.97
N TYR A 56 34.34 -46.09 24.21
CA TYR A 56 35.15 -46.08 25.42
C TYR A 56 35.03 -47.44 26.11
N THR A 57 36.16 -48.01 26.51
CA THR A 57 36.16 -49.24 27.32
C THR A 57 36.09 -48.85 28.79
N LEU A 58 34.97 -49.16 29.44
CA LEU A 58 34.80 -48.98 30.88
C LEU A 58 35.25 -50.26 31.58
N THR A 59 36.12 -50.11 32.58
CA THR A 59 36.58 -51.22 33.41
C THR A 59 35.87 -51.15 34.76
N ILE A 60 35.08 -52.17 35.08
CA ILE A 60 34.43 -52.32 36.38
C ILE A 60 35.30 -53.24 37.22
N THR A 61 35.70 -52.79 38.40
CA THR A 61 36.52 -53.54 39.34
C THR A 61 35.76 -53.76 40.64
N GLY A 62 35.61 -55.03 41.03
CA GLY A 62 35.14 -55.43 42.36
C GLY A 62 36.31 -55.86 43.23
N THR A 63 36.49 -55.20 44.38
CA THR A 63 37.58 -55.46 45.32
C THR A 63 37.02 -55.95 46.66
N ALA A 64 37.32 -57.19 47.01
CA ALA A 64 37.06 -57.80 48.30
C ALA A 64 38.39 -57.98 49.08
N PRO A 65 38.36 -58.26 50.40
CA PRO A 65 39.58 -58.49 51.18
C PRO A 65 40.51 -59.57 50.62
N SER A 66 39.94 -60.64 50.07
CA SER A 66 40.69 -61.81 49.58
C SER A 66 41.03 -61.77 48.08
N ALA A 67 40.29 -61.00 47.27
CA ALA A 67 40.42 -61.03 45.82
C ALA A 67 39.94 -59.73 45.15
N THR A 68 40.52 -59.44 43.98
CA THR A 68 40.02 -58.40 43.08
C THR A 68 39.74 -59.00 41.72
N HIS A 69 38.57 -58.71 41.18
CA HIS A 69 38.17 -59.11 39.82
C HIS A 69 37.73 -57.90 39.04
N SER A 70 37.97 -57.91 37.73
CA SER A 70 37.51 -56.89 36.82
C SER A 70 36.79 -57.49 35.62
N THR A 71 35.87 -56.71 35.06
CA THR A 71 35.25 -56.97 33.78
C THR A 71 35.19 -55.66 33.00
N THR A 72 34.99 -55.75 31.70
CA THR A 72 34.92 -54.56 30.83
C THR A 72 33.57 -54.49 30.12
N VAL A 73 33.11 -53.28 29.86
CA VAL A 73 31.95 -52.99 29.03
C VAL A 73 32.26 -51.83 28.09
N SER A 74 31.79 -51.91 26.85
CA SER A 74 31.95 -50.83 25.89
C SER A 74 30.83 -49.80 26.03
N LEU A 75 31.20 -48.53 26.23
CA LEU A 75 30.31 -47.38 26.13
C LEU A 75 30.52 -46.72 24.77
N THR A 76 29.50 -46.79 23.91
CA THR A 76 29.50 -46.03 22.65
C THR A 76 28.68 -44.75 22.82
N ILE A 77 29.34 -43.62 22.68
CA ILE A 77 28.72 -42.29 22.59
C ILE A 77 28.57 -41.97 21.11
N ASN A 78 27.34 -41.90 20.63
CA ASN A 78 27.03 -41.60 19.23
C ASN A 78 26.97 -40.08 19.00
N SER A 79 27.24 -39.64 17.77
CA SER A 79 26.98 -38.25 17.37
C SER A 79 25.49 -37.97 17.40
N GLN A 80 25.09 -36.89 18.07
CA GLN A 80 23.75 -36.35 17.93
C GLN A 80 23.76 -35.42 16.71
N THR A 81 22.96 -35.73 15.69
CA THR A 81 22.71 -34.80 14.59
C THR A 81 21.98 -33.57 15.15
N PRO A 82 22.52 -32.34 14.98
CA PRO A 82 21.85 -31.14 15.44
C PRO A 82 20.45 -31.03 14.85
N PRO A 83 19.48 -30.45 15.59
CA PRO A 83 18.17 -30.18 15.03
C PRO A 83 18.26 -29.29 13.79
N ASP A 84 17.55 -29.65 12.72
CA ASP A 84 17.56 -28.89 11.47
C ASP A 84 16.16 -28.80 10.85
N PHE A 85 15.95 -27.85 9.94
CA PHE A 85 14.67 -27.62 9.26
C PHE A 85 14.86 -27.12 7.83
N THR A 86 13.83 -27.24 7.00
CA THR A 86 13.72 -26.53 5.72
C THR A 86 12.60 -25.51 5.77
N ILE A 87 12.68 -24.50 4.89
CA ILE A 87 11.63 -23.49 4.69
C ILE A 87 11.28 -23.42 3.20
N ALA A 88 10.00 -23.24 2.89
CA ALA A 88 9.50 -23.02 1.54
C ALA A 88 8.42 -21.94 1.54
N VAL A 89 8.29 -21.22 0.42
CA VAL A 89 7.31 -20.14 0.21
C VAL A 89 6.50 -20.47 -1.04
N SER A 90 5.18 -20.36 -0.96
CA SER A 90 4.25 -20.62 -2.07
C SER A 90 3.11 -19.58 -2.09
N PRO A 91 2.68 -19.08 -3.26
CA PRO A 91 3.21 -19.38 -4.59
C PRO A 91 4.63 -18.83 -4.81
N ALA A 92 5.34 -19.29 -5.84
CA ALA A 92 6.68 -18.77 -6.18
C ALA A 92 6.62 -17.30 -6.67
N SER A 93 5.47 -16.87 -7.18
CA SER A 93 5.20 -15.47 -7.49
C SER A 93 3.73 -15.10 -7.30
N ALA A 94 3.48 -13.84 -6.96
CA ALA A 94 2.14 -13.26 -6.94
C ALA A 94 2.16 -11.80 -7.43
N SER A 95 0.99 -11.25 -7.73
CA SER A 95 0.81 -9.83 -8.03
C SER A 95 -0.11 -9.14 -7.02
N VAL A 96 0.13 -7.86 -6.78
CA VAL A 96 -0.70 -7.02 -5.92
C VAL A 96 -0.83 -5.62 -6.52
N ALA A 97 -2.03 -5.08 -6.60
CA ALA A 97 -2.22 -3.69 -7.01
C ALA A 97 -1.83 -2.73 -5.89
N ALA A 98 -1.34 -1.53 -6.23
CA ALA A 98 -1.13 -0.47 -5.24
C ALA A 98 -2.44 -0.24 -4.44
N GLY A 99 -2.32 -0.17 -3.11
CA GLY A 99 -3.44 -0.05 -2.18
C GLY A 99 -4.12 -1.36 -1.80
N SER A 100 -3.62 -2.51 -2.29
CA SER A 100 -4.15 -3.85 -1.99
C SER A 100 -3.15 -4.72 -1.23
N SER A 101 -3.57 -5.93 -0.87
CA SER A 101 -2.72 -6.95 -0.26
C SER A 101 -2.83 -8.30 -0.97
N THR A 102 -1.83 -9.15 -0.76
CA THR A 102 -1.80 -10.55 -1.21
C THR A 102 -1.10 -11.40 -0.15
N SER A 103 -1.15 -12.73 -0.26
CA SER A 103 -0.60 -13.64 0.74
C SER A 103 0.23 -14.76 0.14
N TYR A 104 1.27 -15.16 0.88
CA TYR A 104 2.06 -16.36 0.65
C TYR A 104 1.90 -17.32 1.84
N SER A 105 1.90 -18.62 1.56
CA SER A 105 2.10 -19.65 2.57
C SER A 105 3.59 -19.90 2.77
N VAL A 106 4.02 -19.90 4.02
CA VAL A 106 5.40 -20.23 4.42
C VAL A 106 5.36 -21.51 5.24
N THR A 107 5.93 -22.58 4.70
CA THR A 107 5.92 -23.91 5.31
C THR A 107 7.31 -24.27 5.82
N THR A 108 7.37 -24.89 7.00
CA THR A 108 8.61 -25.42 7.56
C THR A 108 8.54 -26.94 7.67
N THR A 109 9.66 -27.65 7.49
CA THR A 109 9.74 -29.11 7.69
C THR A 109 10.91 -29.44 8.60
N ALA A 110 10.73 -30.30 9.60
CA ALA A 110 11.85 -30.79 10.41
C ALA A 110 12.67 -31.83 9.64
N VAL A 111 14.00 -31.71 9.67
CA VAL A 111 14.92 -32.60 8.94
C VAL A 111 15.62 -33.59 9.88
N ASN A 112 16.04 -33.12 11.06
CA ASN A 112 16.70 -33.95 12.09
C ASN A 112 16.28 -33.47 13.49
N GLY A 113 16.15 -34.38 14.46
CA GLY A 113 16.00 -34.03 15.89
C GLY A 113 14.60 -33.62 16.36
N SER A 114 14.55 -32.99 17.54
CA SER A 114 13.34 -32.46 18.18
C SER A 114 12.80 -31.22 17.45
N THR A 115 11.49 -31.01 17.51
CA THR A 115 10.83 -29.87 16.84
C THR A 115 11.35 -28.52 17.37
N GLN A 116 11.79 -27.67 16.45
CA GLN A 116 12.39 -26.37 16.76
C GLN A 116 11.36 -25.23 16.72
N SER A 117 11.59 -24.16 17.48
CA SER A 117 10.83 -22.91 17.36
C SER A 117 11.54 -21.98 16.37
N ILE A 118 10.86 -21.62 15.29
CA ILE A 118 11.41 -20.88 14.15
C ILE A 118 10.75 -19.51 14.08
N THR A 119 11.52 -18.44 14.28
CA THR A 119 11.08 -17.06 14.08
C THR A 119 11.24 -16.68 12.61
N LEU A 120 10.18 -16.12 12.01
CA LEU A 120 10.13 -15.75 10.60
C LEU A 120 10.35 -14.25 10.39
N SER A 121 11.06 -13.91 9.34
CA SER A 121 11.26 -12.52 8.89
C SER A 121 11.27 -12.43 7.37
N VAL A 122 11.00 -11.24 6.83
CA VAL A 122 10.97 -10.97 5.38
C VAL A 122 11.81 -9.74 5.06
N SER A 123 12.55 -9.79 3.96
CA SER A 123 13.38 -8.69 3.46
C SER A 123 13.35 -8.62 1.92
N GLY A 124 13.76 -7.48 1.35
CA GLY A 124 13.79 -7.28 -0.10
C GLY A 124 12.45 -6.88 -0.75
N LEU A 125 11.49 -6.40 0.06
CA LEU A 125 10.23 -5.86 -0.46
C LEU A 125 10.46 -4.47 -1.12
N PRO A 126 9.69 -4.10 -2.16
CA PRO A 126 9.77 -2.78 -2.78
C PRO A 126 9.42 -1.63 -1.82
N SER A 127 9.83 -0.41 -2.15
CA SER A 127 9.39 0.80 -1.42
C SER A 127 7.87 0.92 -1.45
N GLY A 128 7.26 1.21 -0.29
CA GLY A 128 5.80 1.27 -0.13
C GLY A 128 5.13 -0.09 0.07
N VAL A 129 5.89 -1.18 0.22
CA VAL A 129 5.36 -2.53 0.47
C VAL A 129 5.83 -3.04 1.84
N THR A 130 4.93 -3.63 2.62
CA THR A 130 5.23 -4.23 3.92
C THR A 130 4.81 -5.70 3.95
N GLY A 131 5.38 -6.48 4.89
CA GLY A 131 5.06 -7.89 5.09
C GLY A 131 4.85 -8.23 6.56
N SER A 132 3.85 -9.06 6.86
CA SER A 132 3.57 -9.53 8.22
C SER A 132 3.25 -11.04 8.23
N PHE A 133 3.70 -11.73 9.28
CA PHE A 133 3.49 -13.16 9.46
C PHE A 133 2.42 -13.44 10.51
N SER A 134 1.56 -14.43 10.24
CA SER A 134 0.58 -14.94 11.20
C SER A 134 0.55 -16.47 11.18
N PRO A 135 1.13 -17.15 12.19
CA PRO A 135 1.92 -16.60 13.31
C PRO A 135 3.35 -16.19 12.90
N ALA A 136 3.98 -15.27 13.63
CA ALA A 136 5.37 -14.83 13.38
C ALA A 136 6.45 -15.85 13.78
N THR A 137 6.09 -16.80 14.63
CA THR A 137 6.95 -17.91 15.04
C THR A 137 6.17 -19.21 14.86
N VAL A 138 6.81 -20.22 14.29
CA VAL A 138 6.21 -21.54 14.03
C VAL A 138 7.08 -22.64 14.60
N THR A 139 6.47 -23.74 14.99
CA THR A 139 7.20 -24.98 15.28
C THR A 139 7.55 -25.68 13.96
N ALA A 140 8.77 -26.20 13.83
CA ALA A 140 9.20 -26.96 12.64
C ALA A 140 8.17 -28.04 12.27
N GLY A 141 7.72 -28.04 11.01
CA GLY A 141 6.60 -28.87 10.53
C GLY A 141 5.27 -28.11 10.38
N SER A 142 5.18 -26.89 10.91
CA SER A 142 4.02 -26.00 10.78
C SER A 142 4.21 -24.94 9.71
N SER A 143 3.13 -24.22 9.40
CA SER A 143 3.12 -23.13 8.43
C SER A 143 2.72 -21.80 9.05
N SER A 144 3.10 -20.71 8.38
CA SER A 144 2.65 -19.34 8.63
C SER A 144 2.10 -18.72 7.36
N THR A 145 1.18 -17.77 7.50
CA THR A 145 0.75 -16.92 6.38
C THR A 145 1.56 -15.63 6.40
N LEU A 146 2.26 -15.33 5.31
CA LEU A 146 2.90 -14.04 5.05
C LEU A 146 1.94 -13.17 4.23
N THR A 147 1.40 -12.12 4.84
CA THR A 147 0.60 -11.11 4.15
C THR A 147 1.50 -9.98 3.67
N ILE A 148 1.50 -9.70 2.37
CA ILE A 148 2.20 -8.57 1.75
C ILE A 148 1.18 -7.48 1.40
N SER A 149 1.42 -6.26 1.85
CA SER A 149 0.53 -5.10 1.64
C SER A 149 1.25 -3.99 0.90
N ALA A 150 0.67 -3.51 -0.21
CA ALA A 150 1.20 -2.39 -0.98
C ALA A 150 0.43 -1.10 -0.65
N SER A 151 1.13 0.00 -0.38
CA SER A 151 0.50 1.31 -0.21
C SER A 151 -0.19 1.77 -1.51
N ALA A 152 -1.14 2.71 -1.40
CA ALA A 152 -1.81 3.29 -2.57
C ALA A 152 -0.84 4.03 -3.53
N THR A 153 0.33 4.43 -3.03
CA THR A 153 1.38 5.12 -3.77
C THR A 153 2.56 4.20 -4.15
N ALA A 154 2.45 2.90 -3.89
CA ALA A 154 3.50 1.94 -4.25
C ALA A 154 3.70 1.93 -5.76
N ALA A 155 4.94 2.18 -6.20
CA ALA A 155 5.27 2.21 -7.60
C ALA A 155 5.18 0.78 -8.19
N ALA A 156 4.73 0.69 -9.45
CA ALA A 156 4.72 -0.57 -10.16
C ALA A 156 6.15 -1.10 -10.31
N SER A 157 6.39 -2.32 -9.85
CA SER A 157 7.71 -2.94 -9.83
C SER A 157 7.58 -4.45 -9.63
N THR A 158 8.58 -5.21 -10.08
CA THR A 158 8.71 -6.63 -9.74
C THR A 158 10.03 -6.86 -9.02
N THR A 159 9.99 -7.45 -7.83
CA THR A 159 11.19 -7.80 -7.07
C THR A 159 11.08 -9.21 -6.49
N THR A 160 12.25 -9.81 -6.26
CA THR A 160 12.37 -11.04 -5.47
C THR A 160 12.65 -10.65 -4.02
N PHE A 161 11.87 -11.20 -3.10
CA PHE A 161 12.06 -11.04 -1.65
C PHE A 161 12.54 -12.35 -1.03
N SER A 162 13.14 -12.26 0.15
CA SER A 162 13.61 -13.42 0.93
C SER A 162 12.80 -13.54 2.21
N VAL A 163 12.35 -14.76 2.50
CA VAL A 163 11.83 -15.17 3.80
C VAL A 163 12.93 -15.93 4.54
N THR A 164 13.21 -15.50 5.75
CA THR A 164 14.25 -16.10 6.60
C THR A 164 13.59 -16.70 7.84
N GLY A 165 13.83 -17.99 8.07
CA GLY A 165 13.50 -18.67 9.31
C GLY A 165 14.75 -18.83 10.17
N THR A 166 14.65 -18.52 11.46
CA THR A 166 15.76 -18.62 12.42
C THR A 166 15.35 -19.42 13.65
N SER A 167 16.14 -20.43 14.01
CA SER A 167 16.06 -21.19 15.27
C SER A 167 17.45 -21.25 15.90
N GLY A 168 17.68 -20.49 16.98
CA GLY A 168 19.01 -20.38 17.58
C GLY A 168 20.06 -19.88 16.59
N THR A 169 21.04 -20.72 16.26
CA THR A 169 22.07 -20.45 15.24
C THR A 169 21.74 -20.99 13.85
N THR A 170 20.68 -21.80 13.71
CA THR A 170 20.25 -22.37 12.44
C THR A 170 19.39 -21.38 11.68
N VAL A 171 19.80 -21.03 10.45
CA VAL A 171 19.11 -20.07 9.58
C VAL A 171 18.93 -20.68 8.21
N HIS A 172 17.70 -20.65 7.70
CA HIS A 172 17.37 -21.06 6.33
C HIS A 172 16.53 -19.99 5.65
N THR A 173 16.68 -19.89 4.33
CA THR A 173 15.96 -18.92 3.51
C THR A 173 15.20 -19.59 2.37
N ALA A 174 14.10 -18.98 1.99
CA ALA A 174 13.37 -19.26 0.76
C ALA A 174 12.96 -17.94 0.10
N SER A 175 12.87 -17.93 -1.22
CA SER A 175 12.57 -16.72 -1.99
C SER A 175 11.30 -16.89 -2.81
N ALA A 176 10.61 -15.78 -3.03
CA ALA A 176 9.49 -15.66 -3.95
C ALA A 176 9.51 -14.25 -4.57
N SER A 177 8.76 -14.06 -5.65
CA SER A 177 8.70 -12.78 -6.37
C SER A 177 7.34 -12.11 -6.22
N ILE A 178 7.33 -10.81 -5.95
CA ILE A 178 6.11 -10.00 -5.92
C ILE A 178 6.13 -9.00 -7.07
N THR A 179 5.04 -8.95 -7.83
CA THR A 179 4.78 -7.90 -8.82
C THR A 179 3.78 -6.91 -8.24
N VAL A 180 4.22 -5.71 -7.92
CA VAL A 180 3.32 -4.58 -7.64
C VAL A 180 2.84 -4.04 -8.98
N THR A 181 1.55 -4.11 -9.23
CA THR A 181 0.93 -3.44 -10.38
C THR A 181 0.48 -2.05 -9.95
N ALA A 182 0.51 -1.09 -10.88
CA ALA A 182 -0.13 0.19 -10.63
C ALA A 182 -1.59 -0.07 -10.22
N GLY A 183 -2.06 0.60 -9.17
CA GLY A 183 -3.48 0.61 -8.85
C GLY A 183 -4.28 1.11 -10.04
N GLY A 184 -5.50 0.61 -10.22
CA GLY A 184 -6.43 1.20 -11.19
C GLY A 184 -6.61 2.70 -10.92
N PRO A 185 -6.98 3.51 -11.92
CA PRO A 185 -7.16 4.94 -11.72
C PRO A 185 -8.25 5.20 -10.67
N ALA A 186 -7.95 6.03 -9.68
CA ALA A 186 -8.91 6.41 -8.66
C ALA A 186 -10.05 7.27 -9.26
N THR A 187 -11.24 7.22 -8.71
CA THR A 187 -12.36 8.02 -9.23
C THR A 187 -12.16 9.50 -8.89
N LEU A 188 -12.28 10.37 -9.89
CA LEU A 188 -12.38 11.82 -9.73
C LEU A 188 -13.85 12.25 -9.93
N THR A 189 -14.47 12.75 -8.87
CA THR A 189 -15.88 13.18 -8.88
C THR A 189 -15.98 14.66 -9.24
N ASP A 190 -17.00 15.01 -10.05
CA ASP A 190 -17.25 16.38 -10.50
C ASP A 190 -17.35 17.37 -9.32
N GLY A 191 -16.47 18.38 -9.32
CA GLY A 191 -16.41 19.43 -8.32
C GLY A 191 -15.79 19.05 -6.98
N VAL A 192 -15.49 17.78 -6.73
CA VAL A 192 -14.93 17.30 -5.46
C VAL A 192 -13.39 17.29 -5.54
N PRO A 193 -12.70 18.10 -4.71
CA PRO A 193 -11.24 18.14 -4.72
C PRO A 193 -10.63 16.87 -4.10
N VAL A 194 -9.59 16.34 -4.74
CA VAL A 194 -8.68 15.35 -4.15
C VAL A 194 -7.46 16.09 -3.64
N THR A 195 -7.27 16.12 -2.32
CA THR A 195 -6.24 16.91 -1.64
C THR A 195 -5.06 16.05 -1.19
N ASN A 196 -3.98 16.71 -0.75
CA ASN A 196 -2.79 16.07 -0.17
C ASN A 196 -2.12 15.05 -1.10
N ILE A 197 -2.15 15.31 -2.41
CA ILE A 197 -1.46 14.47 -3.39
C ILE A 197 0.03 14.80 -3.32
N SER A 198 0.84 13.76 -3.15
CA SER A 198 2.30 13.86 -3.03
C SER A 198 2.96 12.72 -3.80
N GLY A 199 4.19 12.93 -4.26
CA GLY A 199 4.93 11.93 -5.04
C GLY A 199 6.41 12.25 -5.17
N ALA A 200 7.21 11.21 -5.39
CA ALA A 200 8.63 11.34 -5.72
C ALA A 200 8.84 11.73 -7.19
N THR A 201 10.05 12.17 -7.53
CA THR A 201 10.46 12.39 -8.93
C THR A 201 10.18 11.15 -9.79
N GLY A 202 9.49 11.33 -10.91
CA GLY A 202 9.10 10.28 -11.84
C GLY A 202 7.90 9.44 -11.43
N SER A 203 7.39 9.58 -10.19
CA SER A 203 6.18 8.86 -9.76
C SER A 203 4.95 9.31 -10.56
N GLN A 204 4.04 8.37 -10.80
CA GLN A 204 2.81 8.60 -11.56
C GLN A 204 1.62 8.10 -10.73
N GLN A 205 0.58 8.92 -10.68
CA GLN A 205 -0.70 8.58 -10.04
C GLN A 205 -1.82 8.88 -11.02
N PHE A 206 -2.86 8.04 -11.03
CA PHE A 206 -3.91 8.08 -12.05
C PHE A 206 -5.30 8.26 -11.44
N TRP A 207 -6.13 9.05 -12.11
CA TRP A 207 -7.55 9.19 -11.83
C TRP A 207 -8.38 9.01 -13.10
N VAL A 208 -9.68 8.76 -12.92
CA VAL A 208 -10.66 8.72 -14.00
C VAL A 208 -11.90 9.52 -13.61
N MET A 209 -12.34 10.39 -14.50
CA MET A 209 -13.59 11.14 -14.38
C MET A 209 -14.55 10.71 -15.49
N SER A 210 -15.78 10.37 -15.12
CA SER A 210 -16.85 10.13 -16.10
C SER A 210 -17.54 11.45 -16.43
N VAL A 211 -17.60 11.79 -17.71
CA VAL A 211 -18.23 13.00 -18.23
C VAL A 211 -19.53 12.62 -18.93
N PRO A 212 -20.69 13.10 -18.44
CA PRO A 212 -21.97 12.89 -19.12
C PRO A 212 -22.05 13.58 -20.49
N ALA A 213 -23.02 13.19 -21.31
CA ALA A 213 -23.31 13.89 -22.57
C ALA A 213 -23.84 15.31 -22.33
N GLY A 214 -23.61 16.19 -23.31
CA GLY A 214 -24.16 17.54 -23.31
C GLY A 214 -23.44 18.55 -22.41
N LYS A 215 -22.24 18.22 -21.91
CA LYS A 215 -21.40 19.18 -21.19
C LYS A 215 -20.78 20.18 -22.17
N ASP A 216 -20.71 21.43 -21.74
CA ASP A 216 -20.13 22.53 -22.51
C ASP A 216 -18.63 22.66 -22.30
N THR A 217 -18.17 22.37 -21.08
CA THR A 217 -16.76 22.36 -20.73
C THR A 217 -16.45 21.25 -19.75
N LEU A 218 -15.24 20.71 -19.86
CA LEU A 218 -14.56 19.96 -18.82
C LEU A 218 -13.27 20.72 -18.49
N THR A 219 -13.07 21.04 -17.22
CA THR A 219 -11.82 21.61 -16.71
C THR A 219 -11.23 20.67 -15.67
N ILE A 220 -10.00 20.23 -15.87
CA ILE A 220 -9.23 19.47 -14.89
C ILE A 220 -8.04 20.32 -14.48
N SER A 221 -7.89 20.56 -13.20
CA SER A 221 -6.85 21.43 -12.66
C SER A 221 -6.15 20.81 -11.47
N ILE A 222 -4.85 21.05 -11.38
CA ILE A 222 -4.07 20.88 -10.15
C ILE A 222 -3.68 22.25 -9.61
N SER A 223 -3.61 22.37 -8.29
CA SER A 223 -3.19 23.61 -7.62
C SER A 223 -2.60 23.37 -6.23
N GLY A 224 -1.90 24.39 -5.71
CA GLY A 224 -1.35 24.40 -4.35
C GLY A 224 -0.13 23.49 -4.16
N GLY A 225 0.24 23.25 -2.90
CA GLY A 225 1.37 22.39 -2.55
C GLY A 225 2.74 22.99 -2.88
N SER A 226 3.77 22.13 -2.87
CA SER A 226 5.17 22.44 -3.20
C SER A 226 5.72 21.44 -4.21
N GLY A 227 6.88 21.75 -4.81
CA GLY A 227 7.51 20.91 -5.82
C GLY A 227 6.97 21.16 -7.23
N ASP A 228 7.06 20.13 -8.08
CA ASP A 228 6.69 20.22 -9.49
C ASP A 228 5.95 18.96 -9.97
N ALA A 229 4.63 19.06 -9.99
CA ALA A 229 3.71 18.02 -10.45
C ALA A 229 3.11 18.40 -11.80
N ASP A 230 3.36 17.56 -12.81
CA ASP A 230 2.84 17.71 -14.17
C ASP A 230 1.43 17.11 -14.32
N LEU A 231 0.53 17.81 -15.01
CA LEU A 231 -0.81 17.33 -15.36
C LEU A 231 -0.87 16.76 -16.79
N TYR A 232 -1.42 15.55 -16.93
CA TYR A 232 -1.76 14.94 -18.22
C TYR A 232 -3.21 14.47 -18.20
N VAL A 233 -3.95 14.73 -19.27
CA VAL A 233 -5.33 14.28 -19.43
C VAL A 233 -5.53 13.65 -20.80
N ARG A 234 -6.30 12.56 -20.86
CA ARG A 234 -6.66 11.87 -22.11
C ARG A 234 -8.04 11.24 -22.04
N PHE A 235 -8.81 11.33 -23.12
CA PHE A 235 -10.10 10.70 -23.30
C PHE A 235 -9.96 9.23 -23.72
N GLY A 236 -10.76 8.34 -23.13
CA GLY A 236 -10.90 6.93 -23.51
C GLY A 236 -9.79 5.99 -23.03
N SER A 237 -8.58 6.48 -22.75
CA SER A 237 -7.47 5.67 -22.23
C SER A 237 -6.58 6.45 -21.26
N GLN A 238 -5.81 5.74 -20.42
CA GLN A 238 -4.78 6.36 -19.59
C GLN A 238 -3.75 7.12 -20.45
N PRO A 239 -3.34 8.33 -20.06
CA PRO A 239 -2.25 9.04 -20.73
C PRO A 239 -0.89 8.42 -20.40
N THR A 240 0.08 8.63 -21.28
CA THR A 240 1.51 8.38 -21.03
C THR A 240 2.27 9.69 -21.17
N THR A 241 3.59 9.69 -20.91
CA THR A 241 4.44 10.88 -21.12
C THR A 241 4.59 11.27 -22.59
N SER A 242 4.20 10.41 -23.53
CA SER A 242 4.23 10.67 -24.98
C SER A 242 2.85 10.68 -25.62
N LEU A 243 1.80 10.21 -24.93
CA LEU A 243 0.45 10.10 -25.45
C LEU A 243 -0.55 10.75 -24.49
N PHE A 244 -1.04 11.93 -24.85
CA PHE A 244 -1.97 12.72 -24.06
C PHE A 244 -2.81 13.61 -24.98
N ASP A 245 -3.97 14.06 -24.50
CA ASP A 245 -4.80 15.03 -25.23
C ASP A 245 -4.56 16.45 -24.70
N CYS A 246 -4.19 16.56 -23.43
CA CYS A 246 -3.77 17.81 -22.82
C CYS A 246 -2.62 17.61 -21.84
N ARG A 247 -1.63 18.51 -21.95
CA ARG A 247 -0.52 18.73 -21.03
C ARG A 247 -0.18 20.23 -21.08
N PRO A 248 -0.33 21.01 -20.00
CA PRO A 248 -0.15 22.48 -20.06
C PRO A 248 1.30 22.98 -20.26
N PHE A 249 2.33 22.16 -20.01
CA PHE A 249 3.76 22.55 -20.11
C PHE A 249 4.13 23.77 -19.25
N ILE A 250 3.55 23.87 -18.05
CA ILE A 250 3.84 24.93 -17.08
C ILE A 250 4.72 24.35 -15.98
N THR A 251 5.61 25.15 -15.40
CA THR A 251 6.41 24.73 -14.24
C THR A 251 5.62 24.92 -12.95
N GLY A 252 5.71 23.94 -12.05
CA GLY A 252 5.06 23.97 -10.75
C GLY A 252 3.62 23.43 -10.79
N ASN A 253 2.95 23.44 -9.64
CA ASN A 253 1.75 22.63 -9.44
C ASN A 253 0.42 23.26 -9.92
N ASN A 254 0.44 24.41 -10.60
CA ASN A 254 -0.77 25.13 -11.01
C ASN A 254 -1.02 24.95 -12.51
N GLU A 255 -1.61 23.81 -12.85
CA GLU A 255 -1.84 23.40 -14.23
C GLU A 255 -3.31 23.14 -14.50
N ILE A 256 -3.77 23.48 -15.70
CA ILE A 256 -5.17 23.38 -16.09
C ILE A 256 -5.30 22.84 -17.51
N CYS A 257 -6.12 21.80 -17.67
CA CYS A 257 -6.60 21.28 -18.94
C CYS A 257 -8.09 21.62 -19.11
N THR A 258 -8.43 22.32 -20.20
CA THR A 258 -9.82 22.67 -20.53
C THR A 258 -10.20 22.08 -21.87
N PHE A 259 -11.31 21.35 -21.90
CA PHE A 259 -11.93 20.77 -23.08
C PHE A 259 -13.26 21.47 -23.32
N ASN A 260 -13.43 22.07 -24.49
CA ASN A 260 -14.70 22.65 -24.91
C ASN A 260 -15.55 21.58 -25.60
N ALA A 261 -16.83 21.51 -25.25
CA ALA A 261 -17.77 20.47 -25.68
C ALA A 261 -17.16 19.05 -25.56
N PRO A 262 -16.75 18.63 -24.35
CA PRO A 262 -16.10 17.34 -24.16
C PRO A 262 -16.99 16.18 -24.64
N ALA A 263 -16.38 15.18 -25.25
CA ALA A 263 -17.08 13.96 -25.62
C ALA A 263 -17.58 13.23 -24.35
N PRO A 264 -18.79 12.64 -24.36
CA PRO A 264 -19.22 11.83 -23.24
C PRO A 264 -18.33 10.59 -23.08
N GLY A 265 -17.95 10.27 -21.84
CA GLY A 265 -17.16 9.09 -21.52
C GLY A 265 -16.09 9.33 -20.46
N SER A 266 -15.06 8.49 -20.46
CA SER A 266 -14.02 8.50 -19.43
C SER A 266 -12.85 9.39 -19.82
N TYR A 267 -12.53 10.36 -18.97
CA TYR A 267 -11.29 11.12 -19.04
C TYR A 267 -10.33 10.63 -17.96
N PHE A 268 -9.19 10.12 -18.39
CA PHE A 268 -8.13 9.67 -17.50
C PHE A 268 -7.15 10.81 -17.26
N VAL A 269 -6.76 10.97 -16.00
CA VAL A 269 -5.84 11.97 -15.51
C VAL A 269 -4.61 11.27 -14.98
N MET A 270 -3.42 11.75 -15.34
CA MET A 270 -2.17 11.36 -14.69
C MET A 270 -1.52 12.60 -14.09
N ILE A 271 -1.18 12.51 -12.80
CA ILE A 271 -0.27 13.46 -12.17
C ILE A 271 1.09 12.79 -12.08
N ARG A 272 2.11 13.45 -12.62
CA ARG A 272 3.48 12.94 -12.62
C ARG A 272 4.41 13.91 -11.90
N GLY A 273 5.26 13.44 -10.99
CA GLY A 273 6.29 14.28 -10.41
C GLY A 273 7.41 14.56 -11.42
N PHE A 274 7.51 15.78 -11.96
CA PHE A 274 8.71 16.22 -12.65
C PHE A 274 9.87 16.36 -11.65
N ALA A 275 9.55 16.91 -10.48
CA ALA A 275 10.33 16.80 -9.25
C ALA A 275 9.48 16.15 -8.14
N ALA A 276 10.08 15.87 -6.99
CA ALA A 276 9.30 15.49 -5.82
C ALA A 276 8.33 16.61 -5.44
N PHE A 277 7.07 16.28 -5.17
CA PHE A 277 6.00 17.23 -4.90
C PHE A 277 5.15 16.79 -3.71
N SER A 278 4.49 17.74 -3.05
CA SER A 278 3.63 17.44 -1.92
C SER A 278 2.49 18.43 -1.74
N GLY A 279 1.34 17.95 -1.27
CA GLY A 279 0.20 18.80 -0.90
C GLY A 279 -0.59 19.34 -2.09
N VAL A 280 -0.48 18.73 -3.27
CA VAL A 280 -1.21 19.15 -4.48
C VAL A 280 -2.69 18.78 -4.35
N THR A 281 -3.56 19.64 -4.89
CA THR A 281 -5.00 19.40 -4.97
C THR A 281 -5.43 19.26 -6.43
N LEU A 282 -6.05 18.13 -6.78
CA LEU A 282 -6.65 17.85 -8.08
C LEU A 282 -8.16 18.12 -8.03
N THR A 283 -8.71 18.79 -9.05
CA THR A 283 -10.16 18.99 -9.20
C THR A 283 -10.54 18.82 -10.67
N GLY A 284 -11.60 18.07 -10.94
CA GLY A 284 -12.27 18.01 -12.24
C GLY A 284 -13.63 18.67 -12.15
N ARG A 285 -13.99 19.52 -13.10
CA ARG A 285 -15.30 20.19 -13.18
C ARG A 285 -15.90 20.12 -14.57
N THR A 286 -17.15 19.70 -14.65
CA THR A 286 -17.96 19.91 -15.86
C THR A 286 -18.87 21.11 -15.69
N ALA A 287 -19.11 21.84 -16.78
CA ALA A 287 -20.14 22.87 -16.79
C ALA A 287 -21.05 22.71 -18.00
N THR A 288 -22.28 23.20 -17.86
CA THR A 288 -23.28 23.35 -18.91
C THR A 288 -23.79 24.78 -18.89
N THR A 289 -24.05 25.33 -20.06
CA THR A 289 -24.70 26.62 -20.25
C THR A 289 -26.17 26.44 -19.91
N ALA A 290 -26.59 26.96 -18.76
CA ALA A 290 -27.98 26.85 -18.34
C ALA A 290 -28.87 27.73 -19.23
N VAL A 291 -30.03 27.22 -19.63
CA VAL A 291 -30.99 27.98 -20.45
C VAL A 291 -31.90 28.78 -19.53
N LEU A 292 -31.90 30.10 -19.69
CA LEU A 292 -32.80 31.00 -18.98
C LEU A 292 -34.20 30.92 -19.56
N THR A 293 -35.20 31.04 -18.68
CA THR A 293 -36.58 31.29 -19.08
C THR A 293 -36.83 32.79 -19.03
N ASN A 294 -37.50 33.33 -20.06
CA ASN A 294 -37.75 34.77 -20.18
C ASN A 294 -38.43 35.33 -18.92
N GLY A 295 -37.82 36.32 -18.29
CA GLY A 295 -38.36 37.01 -17.11
C GLY A 295 -38.25 36.25 -15.79
N VAL A 296 -37.73 35.01 -15.77
CA VAL A 296 -37.60 34.20 -14.56
C VAL A 296 -36.20 34.39 -13.96
N PRO A 297 -36.08 34.86 -12.70
CA PRO A 297 -34.78 35.02 -12.05
C PRO A 297 -34.17 33.68 -11.63
N VAL A 298 -32.86 33.56 -11.76
CA VAL A 298 -32.01 32.50 -11.21
C VAL A 298 -31.29 33.08 -9.99
N ALA A 299 -31.69 32.67 -8.80
CA ALA A 299 -31.15 33.16 -7.53
C ALA A 299 -30.05 32.25 -6.98
N GLY A 300 -29.30 32.75 -5.98
CA GLY A 300 -28.34 31.94 -5.22
C GLY A 300 -27.04 31.64 -5.96
N ILE A 301 -26.68 32.45 -6.96
CA ILE A 301 -25.46 32.25 -7.75
C ILE A 301 -24.26 32.70 -6.91
N SER A 302 -23.27 31.82 -6.79
CA SER A 302 -22.04 32.06 -6.03
C SER A 302 -20.83 31.54 -6.80
N GLY A 303 -19.65 32.14 -6.57
CA GLY A 303 -18.42 31.77 -7.26
C GLY A 303 -17.16 32.31 -6.58
N ALA A 304 -16.03 31.66 -6.85
CA ALA A 304 -14.72 32.14 -6.41
C ALA A 304 -14.21 33.27 -7.33
N SER A 305 -13.19 34.02 -6.88
CA SER A 305 -12.49 34.98 -7.74
C SER A 305 -11.95 34.28 -9.00
N GLY A 306 -12.16 34.90 -10.15
CA GLY A 306 -11.82 34.38 -11.47
C GLY A 306 -12.78 33.32 -12.03
N SER A 307 -13.73 32.80 -11.25
CA SER A 307 -14.69 31.80 -11.74
C SER A 307 -15.63 32.40 -12.79
N GLN A 308 -16.02 31.60 -13.78
CA GLN A 308 -16.94 31.98 -14.85
C GLN A 308 -18.08 30.98 -14.93
N GLN A 309 -19.31 31.48 -14.99
CA GLN A 309 -20.51 30.67 -15.17
C GLN A 309 -21.32 31.24 -16.34
N PHE A 310 -21.95 30.36 -17.12
CA PHE A 310 -22.59 30.74 -18.37
C PHE A 310 -24.06 30.34 -18.41
N TRP A 311 -24.87 31.24 -18.97
CA TRP A 311 -26.27 31.01 -19.29
C TRP A 311 -26.54 31.42 -20.73
N LYS A 312 -27.68 30.98 -21.28
CA LYS A 312 -28.20 31.48 -22.55
C LYS A 312 -29.70 31.73 -22.49
N LEU A 313 -30.18 32.77 -23.16
CA LEU A 313 -31.59 33.06 -23.36
C LEU A 313 -31.89 33.06 -24.87
N PRO A 314 -32.72 32.14 -25.36
CA PRO A 314 -33.22 32.19 -26.73
C PRO A 314 -34.19 33.35 -26.90
N VAL A 315 -33.88 34.30 -27.78
CA VAL A 315 -34.70 35.50 -28.04
C VAL A 315 -35.41 35.33 -29.39
N PRO A 316 -36.75 35.33 -29.45
CA PRO A 316 -37.48 35.26 -30.71
C PRO A 316 -37.32 36.52 -31.56
N ALA A 317 -37.69 36.46 -32.84
CA ALA A 317 -37.72 37.64 -33.70
C ALA A 317 -38.75 38.69 -33.25
N GLY A 318 -38.48 39.95 -33.60
CA GLY A 318 -39.41 41.06 -33.42
C GLY A 318 -39.60 41.52 -31.97
N LYS A 319 -38.58 41.40 -31.11
CA LYS A 319 -38.58 41.99 -29.77
C LYS A 319 -38.05 43.41 -29.82
N THR A 320 -38.61 44.31 -29.01
CA THR A 320 -38.17 45.71 -28.92
C THR A 320 -37.08 45.95 -27.88
N SER A 321 -37.00 45.12 -26.85
CA SER A 321 -36.02 45.24 -25.78
C SER A 321 -35.59 43.88 -25.24
N LEU A 322 -34.32 43.77 -24.86
CA LEU A 322 -33.73 42.67 -24.12
C LEU A 322 -32.85 43.23 -23.01
N THR A 323 -33.09 42.79 -21.78
CA THR A 323 -32.35 43.20 -20.60
C THR A 323 -31.85 41.98 -19.84
N PHE A 324 -30.57 42.00 -19.46
CA PHE A 324 -30.00 41.10 -18.46
C PHE A 324 -29.57 41.91 -17.25
N THR A 325 -29.94 41.44 -16.07
CA THR A 325 -29.62 42.09 -14.79
C THR A 325 -29.08 41.07 -13.82
N ILE A 326 -27.99 41.42 -13.14
CA ILE A 326 -27.59 40.77 -11.90
C ILE A 326 -27.87 41.71 -10.72
N SER A 327 -28.28 41.15 -9.58
CA SER A 327 -28.59 41.92 -8.37
C SER A 327 -28.46 41.09 -7.10
N GLY A 328 -28.35 41.77 -5.95
CA GLY A 328 -28.30 41.14 -4.63
C GLY A 328 -26.96 40.46 -4.29
N GLY A 329 -26.95 39.67 -3.22
CA GLY A 329 -25.75 38.94 -2.79
C GLY A 329 -24.64 39.79 -2.17
N THR A 330 -23.47 39.19 -2.01
CA THR A 330 -22.23 39.81 -1.49
C THR A 330 -21.06 39.56 -2.46
N GLY A 331 -19.96 40.30 -2.28
CA GLY A 331 -18.79 40.21 -3.14
C GLY A 331 -18.92 41.03 -4.42
N ASP A 332 -18.21 40.59 -5.47
CA ASP A 332 -18.10 41.33 -6.73
C ASP A 332 -18.16 40.40 -7.95
N ALA A 333 -19.29 40.47 -8.66
CA ALA A 333 -19.61 39.66 -9.82
C ALA A 333 -19.86 40.56 -11.04
N ASP A 334 -19.07 40.35 -12.09
CA ASP A 334 -19.17 41.03 -13.37
C ASP A 334 -20.14 40.30 -14.33
N LEU A 335 -20.99 41.05 -15.01
CA LEU A 335 -21.91 40.66 -16.07
C LEU A 335 -21.31 40.93 -17.44
N TYR A 336 -21.28 39.88 -18.27
CA TYR A 336 -20.95 39.99 -19.69
C TYR A 336 -22.06 39.37 -20.52
N VAL A 337 -22.45 40.03 -21.61
CA VAL A 337 -23.49 39.55 -22.53
C VAL A 337 -22.99 39.58 -23.96
N ARG A 338 -23.29 38.53 -24.74
CA ARG A 338 -22.93 38.44 -26.15
C ARG A 338 -23.97 37.65 -26.96
N PHE A 339 -24.28 38.14 -28.16
CA PHE A 339 -25.17 37.47 -29.11
C PHE A 339 -24.43 36.34 -29.87
N SER A 340 -25.11 35.21 -30.06
CA SER A 340 -24.71 34.06 -30.88
C SER A 340 -23.46 33.28 -30.43
N ALA A 341 -22.73 33.76 -29.41
CA ALA A 341 -21.58 33.08 -28.84
C ALA A 341 -21.37 33.46 -27.37
N LYS A 342 -20.69 32.59 -26.61
CA LYS A 342 -20.29 32.88 -25.23
C LYS A 342 -19.42 34.14 -25.17
N PRO A 343 -19.65 35.06 -24.21
CA PRO A 343 -18.75 36.19 -23.97
C PRO A 343 -17.38 35.69 -23.50
N THR A 344 -16.35 36.46 -23.79
CA THR A 344 -15.04 36.36 -23.11
C THR A 344 -14.77 37.66 -22.36
N THR A 345 -13.70 37.71 -21.57
CA THR A 345 -13.27 38.96 -20.91
C THR A 345 -12.81 40.04 -21.90
N SER A 346 -12.56 39.68 -23.17
CA SER A 346 -12.11 40.58 -24.24
C SER A 346 -13.11 40.72 -25.39
N THR A 347 -14.16 39.90 -25.45
CA THR A 347 -15.14 39.90 -26.55
C THR A 347 -16.55 39.74 -26.00
N PHE A 348 -17.31 40.83 -26.04
CA PHE A 348 -18.66 40.94 -25.51
C PHE A 348 -19.45 42.00 -26.29
N ASN A 349 -20.78 41.93 -26.24
CA ASN A 349 -21.64 43.02 -26.71
C ASN A 349 -21.90 44.05 -25.60
N CYS A 350 -21.95 43.60 -24.35
CA CYS A 350 -22.11 44.48 -23.19
C CYS A 350 -21.36 43.95 -21.97
N ARG A 351 -20.73 44.88 -21.25
CA ARG A 351 -20.19 44.74 -19.90
C ARG A 351 -20.38 46.10 -19.20
N PRO A 352 -21.10 46.20 -18.06
CA PRO A 352 -21.41 47.50 -17.44
C PRO A 352 -20.24 48.21 -16.73
N PHE A 353 -19.18 47.50 -16.35
CA PHE A 353 -18.00 48.04 -15.64
C PHE A 353 -18.36 48.71 -14.30
N LEU A 354 -19.30 48.14 -13.55
CA LEU A 354 -19.68 48.64 -12.23
C LEU A 354 -19.06 47.76 -11.16
N ASP A 355 -18.72 48.36 -10.02
CA ASP A 355 -18.27 47.60 -8.87
C ASP A 355 -19.47 46.91 -8.18
N GLY A 356 -19.28 45.65 -7.78
CA GLY A 356 -20.28 44.89 -7.02
C GLY A 356 -21.29 44.15 -7.90
N ASN A 357 -22.39 43.69 -7.30
CA ASN A 357 -23.27 42.70 -7.92
C ASN A 357 -24.50 43.27 -8.65
N SER A 358 -24.57 44.59 -8.85
CA SER A 358 -25.74 45.27 -9.43
C SER A 358 -25.42 45.82 -10.81
N GLU A 359 -25.46 44.94 -11.81
CA GLU A 359 -25.10 45.27 -13.19
C GLU A 359 -26.26 44.97 -14.15
N THR A 360 -26.40 45.79 -15.20
CA THR A 360 -27.46 45.63 -16.20
C THR A 360 -26.95 45.89 -17.62
N CYS A 361 -27.30 45.00 -18.54
CA CYS A 361 -27.11 45.14 -19.97
C CYS A 361 -28.46 45.20 -20.68
N THR A 362 -28.72 46.27 -21.43
CA THR A 362 -29.96 46.47 -22.19
C THR A 362 -29.67 46.66 -23.67
N PHE A 363 -30.46 46.01 -24.51
CA PHE A 363 -30.36 46.04 -25.96
C PHE A 363 -31.71 46.41 -26.56
N THR A 364 -31.73 47.41 -27.44
CA THR A 364 -32.93 47.79 -28.20
C THR A 364 -32.98 47.02 -29.51
N ASN A 365 -34.17 46.58 -29.91
CA ASN A 365 -34.41 45.76 -31.11
C ASN A 365 -33.41 44.59 -31.25
N PRO A 366 -33.27 43.71 -30.24
CA PRO A 366 -32.28 42.63 -30.26
C PRO A 366 -32.48 41.67 -31.43
N SER A 367 -31.36 41.20 -32.00
CA SER A 367 -31.36 40.12 -32.98
C SER A 367 -32.00 38.85 -32.41
N ALA A 368 -32.76 38.15 -33.25
CA ALA A 368 -33.31 36.83 -32.92
C ALA A 368 -32.18 35.79 -32.83
N GLY A 369 -32.21 34.93 -31.81
CA GLY A 369 -31.23 33.88 -31.59
C GLY A 369 -30.80 33.73 -30.13
N ASP A 370 -29.76 32.94 -29.89
CA ASP A 370 -29.24 32.70 -28.55
C ASP A 370 -28.38 33.88 -28.07
N TRP A 371 -28.76 34.48 -26.95
CA TRP A 371 -27.97 35.46 -26.23
C TRP A 371 -27.31 34.81 -25.02
N TYR A 372 -25.99 34.83 -24.96
CA TYR A 372 -25.21 34.22 -23.90
C TYR A 372 -24.84 35.26 -22.84
N VAL A 373 -24.92 34.83 -21.59
CA VAL A 373 -24.55 35.60 -20.40
C VAL A 373 -23.40 34.87 -19.72
N MET A 374 -22.38 35.61 -19.30
CA MET A 374 -21.34 35.14 -18.40
C MET A 374 -21.40 35.97 -17.12
N ILE A 375 -21.44 35.30 -15.97
CA ILE A 375 -21.15 35.92 -14.67
C ILE A 375 -19.74 35.51 -14.29
N ARG A 376 -18.88 36.49 -14.06
CA ARG A 376 -17.49 36.29 -13.66
C ARG A 376 -17.26 36.87 -12.27
N GLY A 377 -16.66 36.12 -11.36
CA GLY A 377 -16.23 36.68 -10.08
C GLY A 377 -14.99 37.55 -10.27
N PHE A 378 -15.09 38.87 -10.12
CA PHE A 378 -13.90 39.70 -9.97
C PHE A 378 -13.23 39.38 -8.63
N ALA A 379 -14.04 39.39 -7.57
CA ALA A 379 -13.75 38.77 -6.28
C ALA A 379 -14.61 37.50 -6.09
N ALA A 380 -14.44 36.81 -4.96
CA ALA A 380 -15.40 35.79 -4.56
C ALA A 380 -16.76 36.46 -4.27
N PHE A 381 -17.86 35.86 -4.75
CA PHE A 381 -19.21 36.41 -4.61
C PHE A 381 -20.20 35.31 -4.21
N SER A 382 -21.31 35.71 -3.59
CA SER A 382 -22.33 34.76 -3.16
C SER A 382 -23.73 35.34 -3.16
N GLY A 383 -24.72 34.52 -3.52
CA GLY A 383 -26.15 34.87 -3.43
C GLY A 383 -26.65 35.83 -4.50
N VAL A 384 -25.94 35.97 -5.62
CA VAL A 384 -26.33 36.84 -6.74
C VAL A 384 -27.54 36.27 -7.46
N THR A 385 -28.41 37.14 -7.96
CA THR A 385 -29.58 36.78 -8.76
C THR A 385 -29.43 37.30 -10.18
N LEU A 386 -29.50 36.42 -11.18
CA LEU A 386 -29.50 36.73 -12.61
C LEU A 386 -30.92 36.70 -13.17
N LYS A 387 -31.31 37.70 -13.95
CA LYS A 387 -32.58 37.71 -14.70
C LYS A 387 -32.34 38.19 -16.13
N GLY A 388 -32.76 37.40 -17.11
CA GLY A 388 -32.85 37.81 -18.51
C GLY A 388 -34.31 38.02 -18.91
N GLN A 389 -34.63 39.15 -19.55
CA GLN A 389 -36.00 39.51 -19.93
C GLN A 389 -36.02 40.22 -21.27
N TYR A 390 -36.86 39.75 -22.21
CA TYR A 390 -37.23 40.49 -23.40
C TYR A 390 -38.71 40.87 -23.38
N THR A 391 -39.05 41.98 -24.04
CA THR A 391 -40.43 42.47 -24.20
C THR A 391 -40.82 42.51 -25.68
N PRO A 392 -42.13 42.41 -25.98
CA PRO A 392 -42.67 42.58 -27.33
C PRO A 392 -42.18 43.88 -27.97
#